data_AF-A0A9W6QDV7-F1
#
_entry.id   AF-A0A9W6QDV7-F1
#
_cell.length_a   1.000
_cell.length_b   1.000
_cell.length_c   1.000
_cell.angle_alpha   90.00
_cell.angle_beta   90.00
_cell.angle_gamma   90.00
#
_symmetry.space_group_name_H-M   'P 1'
#
loop_
_entity.id
_entity.type
_entity.pdbx_description
1 polymer ?
#
loop_
_entity_poly.entity_id
_entity_poly.type
_entity_poly.pdbx_seq_one_letter_code
_entity_poly.pdbx_strand_id
1 'polypeptide(L)'
;MVSNDGLEIGRSPRIDRDDAERLAAACSGLQSLSRGVATGFGDGSTRQIVIEYGGGYLFVVAAGAGAHLAVVAGESVDAGLVAYQMQMLVGRIGEHLTAAPRQGAAATGGER
;
A
#
# COMPACT_ATOMS: atom_id res chain seq x y z
N MET A 1 6.23 2.96 1.78
CA MET A 1 4.82 3.38 1.85
C MET A 1 4.44 3.99 0.53
N VAL A 2 3.27 3.59 0.02
CA VAL A 2 2.79 3.94 -1.30
C VAL A 2 1.36 4.45 -1.17
N SER A 3 1.03 5.55 -1.82
CA SER A 3 -0.34 6.06 -1.87
C SER A 3 -1.20 5.26 -2.87
N ASN A 4 -2.52 5.44 -2.81
CA ASN A 4 -3.44 4.78 -3.75
C ASN A 4 -3.26 5.23 -5.22
N ASP A 5 -2.68 6.40 -5.47
CA ASP A 5 -2.35 6.91 -6.80
C ASP A 5 -0.94 6.50 -7.26
N GLY A 6 -0.22 5.68 -6.49
CA GLY A 6 1.06 5.10 -6.88
C GLY A 6 2.27 6.00 -6.63
N LEU A 7 2.15 6.97 -5.72
CA LEU A 7 3.24 7.84 -5.30
C LEU A 7 3.93 7.28 -4.04
N GLU A 8 5.24 7.52 -3.95
CA GLU A 8 5.99 7.22 -2.73
C GLU A 8 5.59 8.20 -1.61
N ILE A 9 5.10 7.67 -0.48
CA ILE A 9 4.83 8.47 0.73
C ILE A 9 6.04 8.45 1.67
N GLY A 10 6.84 7.39 1.61
CA GLY A 10 8.04 7.25 2.43
C GLY A 10 8.71 5.90 2.22
N ARG A 11 10.04 5.88 2.30
CA ARG A 11 10.88 4.70 2.05
C ARG A 11 11.83 4.43 3.21
N SER A 12 12.29 3.19 3.31
CA SER A 12 13.41 2.88 4.21
C SER A 12 14.70 3.52 3.65
N PRO A 13 15.66 3.92 4.50
CA PRO A 13 16.90 4.56 4.04
C PRO A 13 17.72 3.73 3.04
N ARG A 14 17.55 2.41 3.07
CA ARG A 14 18.27 1.44 2.23
C ARG A 14 17.69 1.28 0.82
N ILE A 15 16.52 1.85 0.54
CA ILE A 15 15.91 1.82 -0.79
C ILE A 15 16.22 3.15 -1.48
N ASP A 16 16.81 3.10 -2.67
CA ASP A 16 17.05 4.29 -3.49
C ASP A 16 15.71 4.90 -3.95
N ARG A 17 15.72 6.20 -4.27
CA ARG A 17 14.51 6.90 -4.70
C ARG A 17 13.93 6.31 -5.99
N ASP A 18 14.76 6.02 -6.99
CA ASP A 18 14.29 5.54 -8.29
C ASP A 18 13.63 4.16 -8.15
N ASP A 19 14.22 3.29 -7.31
CA ASP A 19 13.65 1.99 -6.97
C ASP A 19 12.33 2.12 -6.21
N ALA A 20 12.23 3.09 -5.30
CA ALA A 20 11.01 3.35 -4.55
C ALA A 20 9.87 3.84 -5.46
N GLU A 21 10.15 4.75 -6.40
CA GLU A 21 9.18 5.25 -7.38
C GLU A 21 8.71 4.12 -8.31
N ARG A 22 9.65 3.28 -8.79
CA ARG A 22 9.32 2.11 -9.61
C ARG A 22 8.45 1.10 -8.85
N LEU A 23 8.78 0.85 -7.59
CA LEU A 23 8.01 -0.04 -6.72
C LEU A 23 6.60 0.52 -6.46
N ALA A 24 6.48 1.84 -6.25
CA ALA A 24 5.20 2.51 -6.03
C ALA A 24 4.28 2.40 -7.25
N ALA A 25 4.82 2.62 -8.45
CA ALA A 25 4.10 2.43 -9.71
C ALA A 25 3.62 0.98 -9.88
N ALA A 26 4.50 0.00 -9.64
CA ALA A 26 4.15 -1.41 -9.71
C ALA A 26 3.02 -1.77 -8.71
N CYS A 27 3.11 -1.28 -7.47
CA CYS A 27 2.09 -1.50 -6.44
C CYS A 27 0.71 -0.95 -6.86
N SER A 28 0.64 0.19 -7.54
CA SER A 28 -0.62 0.74 -8.06
C SER A 28 -1.29 -0.21 -9.07
N GLY A 29 -0.51 -0.74 -10.01
CA GLY A 29 -1.00 -1.76 -10.96
C GLY A 29 -1.49 -3.02 -10.26
N LEU A 30 -0.73 -3.53 -9.29
CA LEU A 30 -1.11 -4.72 -8.50
C LEU A 30 -2.40 -4.50 -7.72
N GLN A 31 -2.59 -3.33 -7.11
CA GLN A 31 -3.83 -3.00 -6.41
C GLN A 31 -5.04 -2.92 -7.33
N SER A 32 -4.86 -2.41 -8.56
CA SER A 32 -5.93 -2.39 -9.57
C SER A 32 -6.35 -3.81 -9.95
N LEU A 33 -5.37 -4.67 -10.24
CA LEU A 33 -5.62 -6.09 -10.55
C LEU A 33 -6.28 -6.81 -9.37
N SER A 34 -5.78 -6.60 -8.16
CA SER A 34 -6.32 -7.23 -6.96
C SER A 34 -7.77 -6.82 -6.69
N ARG A 35 -8.15 -5.55 -6.91
CA ARG A 35 -9.54 -5.09 -6.83
C ARG A 35 -10.45 -5.79 -7.84
N GLY A 36 -9.96 -6.00 -9.05
CA GLY A 36 -10.67 -6.77 -10.07
C GLY A 36 -10.95 -8.20 -9.62
N VAL A 37 -9.93 -8.87 -9.06
CA VAL A 37 -10.06 -10.23 -8.50
C VAL A 37 -11.02 -10.24 -7.31
N ALA A 38 -10.89 -9.32 -6.36
CA ALA A 38 -11.71 -9.27 -5.16
C ALA A 38 -13.20 -9.02 -5.49
N THR A 39 -13.48 -8.15 -6.47
CA THR A 39 -14.85 -7.89 -6.95
C THR A 39 -15.42 -9.10 -7.71
N GLY A 40 -14.60 -9.76 -8.53
CA GLY A 40 -15.06 -10.87 -9.36
C GLY A 40 -15.24 -12.19 -8.62
N PHE A 41 -14.43 -12.43 -7.58
CA PHE A 41 -14.31 -13.75 -6.95
C PHE A 41 -14.37 -13.73 -5.41
N GLY A 42 -14.60 -12.57 -4.79
CA GLY A 42 -14.56 -12.41 -3.33
C GLY A 42 -15.61 -11.42 -2.80
N ASP A 43 -15.30 -10.81 -1.66
CA ASP A 43 -16.15 -9.84 -0.97
C ASP A 43 -15.88 -8.39 -1.41
N GLY A 44 -15.16 -8.19 -2.51
CA GLY A 44 -14.75 -6.87 -3.00
C GLY A 44 -13.55 -6.26 -2.27
N SER A 45 -13.02 -6.90 -1.22
CA SER A 45 -11.90 -6.37 -0.44
C SER A 45 -10.57 -7.11 -0.72
N THR A 46 -9.49 -6.33 -0.89
CA THR A 46 -8.13 -6.85 -0.94
C THR A 46 -7.51 -6.78 0.45
N ARG A 47 -7.20 -7.93 1.04
CA ARG A 47 -6.47 -7.97 2.34
C ARG A 47 -4.98 -7.76 2.18
N GLN A 48 -4.37 -8.44 1.22
CA GLN A 48 -2.94 -8.36 0.93
C GLN A 48 -2.64 -8.88 -0.47
N ILE A 49 -1.49 -8.48 -1.01
CA ILE A 49 -0.89 -9.02 -2.22
C ILE A 49 0.47 -9.59 -1.82
N VAL A 50 0.74 -10.82 -2.23
CA VAL A 50 2.04 -11.48 -2.02
C VAL A 50 2.53 -11.99 -3.38
N ILE A 51 3.74 -11.60 -3.74
CA ILE A 51 4.41 -12.06 -4.96
C ILE A 51 5.73 -12.69 -4.56
N GLU A 52 5.92 -13.93 -4.97
CA GLU A 52 7.17 -14.66 -4.87
C GLU A 52 7.87 -14.64 -6.24
N TYR A 53 9.16 -14.34 -6.24
CA TYR A 53 9.97 -14.28 -7.45
C TYR A 53 11.39 -14.74 -7.16
N GLY A 54 12.17 -14.99 -8.23
CA GLY A 54 13.59 -15.30 -8.07
C GLY A 54 14.33 -14.16 -7.36
N GLY A 55 14.74 -14.39 -6.12
CA GLY A 55 15.38 -13.39 -5.26
C GLY A 55 14.55 -12.94 -4.05
N GLY A 56 13.31 -13.40 -3.89
CA GLY A 56 12.54 -13.24 -2.66
C GLY A 56 11.07 -12.89 -2.86
N TYR A 57 10.58 -11.94 -2.05
CA TYR A 57 9.15 -11.67 -1.90
C TYR A 57 8.84 -10.17 -1.93
N LEU A 58 7.68 -9.84 -2.52
CA LEU A 58 7.01 -8.54 -2.37
C LEU A 58 5.69 -8.75 -1.65
N PHE A 59 5.50 -8.00 -0.57
CA PHE A 59 4.25 -7.93 0.18
C PHE A 59 3.66 -6.52 0.05
N VAL A 60 2.36 -6.44 -0.23
CA VAL A 60 1.60 -5.17 -0.25
C VAL A 60 0.36 -5.33 0.62
N VAL A 61 0.23 -4.48 1.63
CA VAL A 61 -0.90 -4.50 2.58
C VAL A 61 -1.50 -3.10 2.70
N ALA A 62 -2.83 -3.02 2.85
CA ALA A 62 -3.50 -1.74 3.13
C ALA A 62 -2.98 -1.14 4.44
N ALA A 63 -2.65 0.16 4.44
CA ALA A 63 -2.08 0.89 5.57
C ALA A 63 -2.92 2.12 5.91
N GLY A 64 -4.22 1.91 6.15
CA GLY A 64 -5.19 2.97 6.42
C GLY A 64 -5.86 3.53 5.15
N ALA A 65 -6.63 4.61 5.32
CA ALA A 65 -7.39 5.22 4.22
C ALA A 65 -6.43 5.95 3.25
N GLY A 66 -6.20 5.36 2.08
CA GLY A 66 -5.46 6.01 0.99
C GLY A 66 -3.99 5.60 0.86
N ALA A 67 -3.51 4.66 1.67
CA ALA A 67 -2.11 4.24 1.65
C ALA A 67 -1.94 2.73 1.80
N HIS A 68 -0.80 2.25 1.33
CA HIS A 68 -0.36 0.87 1.37
C HIS A 68 1.08 0.78 1.86
N LEU A 69 1.38 -0.29 2.60
CA LEU A 69 2.72 -0.67 2.97
C LEU A 69 3.23 -1.72 1.99
N ALA A 70 4.30 -1.39 1.27
CA ALA A 70 5.04 -2.31 0.41
C ALA A 70 6.36 -2.70 1.08
N VAL A 71 6.65 -4.00 1.13
CA VAL A 71 7.88 -4.56 1.71
C VAL A 71 8.48 -5.57 0.75
N VAL A 72 9.77 -5.38 0.45
CA VAL A 72 10.59 -6.34 -0.28
C VAL A 72 11.46 -7.10 0.72
N ALA A 73 11.44 -8.43 0.63
CA ALA A 73 12.24 -9.32 1.46
C ALA A 73 13.05 -10.27 0.58
N GLY A 74 14.25 -10.64 1.03
CA GLY A 74 15.10 -11.63 0.34
C GLY A 74 14.59 -13.06 0.54
N GLU A 75 15.15 -13.99 -0.22
CA GLU A 75 14.76 -15.42 -0.22
C GLU A 75 15.01 -16.16 1.11
N SER A 76 15.95 -15.68 1.93
CA SER A 76 16.31 -16.30 3.21
C SER A 76 15.35 -15.98 4.35
N VAL A 77 14.27 -15.27 4.05
CA VAL A 77 13.33 -14.75 5.06
C VAL A 77 12.09 -15.62 5.13
N ASP A 78 11.63 -15.90 6.36
CA ASP A 78 10.33 -16.53 6.59
C ASP A 78 9.21 -15.57 6.18
N ALA A 79 8.53 -15.92 5.08
CA ALA A 79 7.44 -15.13 4.52
C ALA A 79 6.27 -14.94 5.50
N GLY A 80 5.98 -15.94 6.34
CA GLY A 80 4.95 -15.87 7.37
C GLY A 80 5.33 -14.87 8.47
N LEU A 81 6.60 -14.86 8.89
CA LEU A 81 7.09 -13.90 9.86
C LEU A 81 7.06 -12.47 9.31
N VAL A 82 7.42 -12.27 8.04
CA VAL A 82 7.33 -10.95 7.38
C VAL A 82 5.90 -10.46 7.34
N ALA A 83 4.97 -11.30 6.87
CA ALA A 83 3.56 -10.96 6.82
C ALA A 83 3.02 -10.59 8.22
N TYR A 84 3.37 -11.35 9.26
CA TYR A 84 2.98 -11.05 10.64
C TYR A 84 3.51 -9.70 11.12
N GLN A 85 4.82 -9.44 10.96
CA GLN A 85 5.43 -8.17 11.38
C GLN A 85 4.86 -6.99 10.59
N MET A 86 4.52 -7.17 9.32
CA MET A 86 3.86 -6.16 8.51
C MET A 86 2.47 -5.81 9.02
N GLN A 87 1.64 -6.79 9.41
CA GLN A 87 0.32 -6.53 9.99
C GLN A 87 0.44 -5.72 11.28
N MET A 88 1.41 -6.06 12.13
CA MET A 88 1.71 -5.28 13.35
C MET A 88 2.15 -3.85 13.03
N LEU A 89 2.99 -3.67 12.01
CA LEU A 89 3.45 -2.35 11.58
C LEU A 89 2.31 -1.51 10.99
N VAL A 90 1.44 -2.12 10.18
CA VAL A 90 0.23 -1.48 9.64
C VAL A 90 -0.69 -1.02 10.75
N GLY A 91 -0.89 -1.81 11.80
CA GLY A 91 -1.67 -1.39 12.97
C GLY A 91 -1.14 -0.11 13.60
N ARG A 92 0.19 -0.02 13.80
CA ARG A 92 0.84 1.17 14.36
C ARG A 92 0.79 2.37 13.41
N ILE A 93 0.98 2.14 12.11
CA ILE A 93 0.93 3.18 11.08
C ILE A 93 -0.50 3.72 10.92
N GLY A 94 -1.51 2.87 11.00
CA GLY A 94 -2.92 3.25 10.89
C GLY A 94 -3.35 4.26 11.95
N GLU A 95 -2.82 4.14 13.17
CA GLU A 95 -3.03 5.14 14.24
C GLU A 95 -2.46 6.52 13.85
N HIS A 96 -1.44 6.58 13.01
CA HIS A 96 -0.73 7.82 12.63
C HIS A 96 -1.13 8.38 11.25
N LEU A 97 -1.71 7.55 10.37
CA LEU A 97 -2.13 7.92 9.01
C LEU A 97 -3.64 8.17 8.88
N THR A 98 -4.36 8.28 9.99
CA THR A 98 -5.76 8.74 9.98
C THR A 98 -5.79 10.24 9.69
N ALA A 99 -5.39 10.67 8.49
CA ALA A 99 -5.72 11.97 7.97
C ALA A 99 -7.21 11.90 7.56
N ALA A 100 -8.07 12.63 8.27
CA ALA A 100 -9.48 12.71 7.91
C ALA A 100 -9.60 13.08 6.42
N PRO A 101 -10.51 12.44 5.66
CA PRO A 101 -10.76 12.81 4.27
C PRO A 101 -10.94 14.32 4.17
N ARG A 102 -10.16 14.98 3.30
CA ARG A 102 -10.30 16.41 3.05
C ARG A 102 -11.72 16.62 2.50
N GLN A 103 -12.66 17.02 3.36
CA GLN A 103 -13.97 17.46 2.93
C GLN A 103 -13.68 18.66 2.01
N GLY A 104 -13.88 18.45 0.70
CA GLY A 104 -13.67 19.49 -0.30
C GLY A 104 -14.41 20.73 0.17
N ALA A 105 -13.71 21.85 0.28
CA ALA A 105 -14.30 23.13 0.60
C ALA A 105 -15.48 23.33 -0.35
N ALA A 106 -16.70 23.21 0.19
CA ALA A 106 -17.90 23.56 -0.53
C ALA A 106 -17.72 25.03 -0.90
N ALA A 107 -17.58 25.29 -2.20
CA ALA A 107 -17.53 26.63 -2.73
C ALA A 107 -18.87 27.32 -2.39
N THR A 108 -18.89 28.04 -1.27
CA THR A 108 -19.87 29.08 -0.99
C THR A 108 -19.62 30.23 -1.96
N GLY A 109 -20.10 30.07 -3.18
CA GLY A 109 -20.30 31.16 -4.14
C GLY A 109 -21.76 31.54 -4.14
N GLY A 110 -22.17 32.34 -3.16
CA GLY A 110 -23.42 33.07 -3.22
C GLY A 110 -23.10 34.51 -3.54
N GLU A 111 -23.65 35.04 -4.63
CA GLU A 111 -23.91 36.48 -4.80
C GLU A 111 -25.12 36.64 -5.71
N ARG A 112 -25.99 37.55 -5.29
CA ARG A 112 -27.33 37.84 -5.82
C ARG A 112 -27.27 38.77 -7.01
#